data_AF-A0A7S0DYH8-F1
#
_entry.id   AF-A0A7S0DYH8-F1
#
_cell.length_a   1.000
_cell.length_b   1.000
_cell.length_c   1.000
_cell.angle_alpha   90.00
_cell.angle_beta   90.00
_cell.angle_gamma   90.00
#
_symmetry.space_group_name_H-M   'P 1'
#
loop_
_entity.id
_entity.type
_entity.pdbx_description
1 polymer ?
#
loop_
_entity_poly.entity_id
_entity_poly.type
_entity_poly.pdbx_seq_one_letter_code
_entity_poly.pdbx_strand_id
1 'polypeptide(L)'
;ASKPAALPRVNSMHKPLAAKRDVSAKSSVQSGYQHLANLNGKVYDNILFRQPAGWDPYGFLADANKDQVLRMREAEIVHGRMAMLAIAGELLAEIHHPVFPTASGTALEQFQAVGKLCGPMFLYGFMAHVHAQEALRFSGRFKDRNTLADGQEPGAYGWDPLGLGPKNEEAKAKRQNQELNNGRLAMLASLG
;
A
#
# COMPACT_ATOMS: atom_id res chain seq x y z
N ALA A 1 16.11 -2.40 67.48
CA ALA A 1 16.42 -1.90 66.12
C ALA A 1 15.29 -2.30 65.19
N SER A 2 14.50 -1.33 64.76
CA SER A 2 13.24 -1.46 64.02
C SER A 2 13.45 -1.86 62.55
N LYS A 3 12.74 -2.88 62.08
CA LYS A 3 12.63 -3.23 60.64
C LYS A 3 11.95 -2.08 59.87
N PRO A 4 12.42 -1.71 58.67
CA PRO A 4 11.79 -0.66 57.88
C PRO A 4 10.47 -1.15 57.27
N ALA A 5 9.44 -0.31 57.32
CA ALA A 5 8.12 -0.55 56.77
C ALA A 5 8.15 -0.60 55.23
N ALA A 6 7.58 -1.66 54.65
CA ALA A 6 7.42 -1.79 53.20
C ALA A 6 6.34 -0.82 52.70
N LEU A 7 6.68 0.03 51.73
CA LEU A 7 5.75 0.95 51.07
C LEU A 7 4.70 0.16 50.25
N PRO A 8 3.43 0.62 50.19
CA PRO A 8 2.38 -0.07 49.45
C PRO A 8 2.63 0.03 47.93
N ARG A 9 2.55 -1.12 47.23
CA ARG A 9 2.62 -1.17 45.76
C ARG A 9 1.42 -0.43 45.17
N VAL A 10 1.68 0.65 44.44
CA VAL A 10 0.68 1.32 43.60
C VAL A 10 0.36 0.40 42.43
N ASN A 11 -0.79 -0.28 42.48
CA ASN A 11 -1.38 -0.92 41.31
C ASN A 11 -1.91 0.18 40.37
N SER A 12 -1.05 0.73 39.52
CA SER A 12 -1.51 1.57 38.41
C SER A 12 -2.21 0.68 37.39
N MET A 13 -3.53 0.62 37.50
CA MET A 13 -4.40 0.11 36.45
C MET A 13 -4.11 0.87 35.15
N HIS A 14 -3.24 0.34 34.30
CA HIS A 14 -3.25 0.71 32.89
C HIS A 14 -4.46 0.06 32.25
N LYS A 15 -5.63 0.69 32.40
CA LYS A 15 -6.70 0.53 31.40
C LYS A 15 -6.14 1.10 30.10
N PRO A 16 -5.96 0.30 29.03
CA PRO A 16 -5.72 0.89 27.73
C PRO A 16 -6.93 1.76 27.42
N LEU A 17 -6.72 3.05 27.19
CA LEU A 17 -7.69 3.93 26.55
C LEU A 17 -7.83 3.47 25.09
N ALA A 18 -8.46 2.32 24.90
CA ALA A 18 -9.03 1.91 23.63
C ALA A 18 -10.30 2.75 23.45
N ALA A 19 -10.11 4.05 23.19
CA ALA A 19 -11.13 4.83 22.53
C ALA A 19 -11.37 4.13 21.19
N LYS A 20 -12.46 3.36 21.11
CA LYS A 20 -13.02 2.94 19.83
C LYS A 20 -13.21 4.24 19.05
N ARG A 21 -12.33 4.49 18.08
CA ARG A 21 -12.57 5.53 17.10
C ARG A 21 -13.74 5.02 16.30
N ASP A 22 -14.92 5.50 16.65
CA ASP A 22 -16.10 5.34 15.82
C ASP A 22 -15.74 5.99 14.48
N VAL A 23 -15.42 5.18 13.47
CA VAL A 23 -15.05 5.64 12.13
C VAL A 23 -16.30 6.13 11.37
N SER A 24 -17.37 6.45 12.09
CA SER A 24 -18.65 6.97 11.58
C SER A 24 -18.83 8.43 11.99
N ALA A 25 -17.78 9.24 11.85
CA ALA A 25 -17.99 10.67 11.76
C ALA A 25 -18.46 10.98 10.33
N LYS A 26 -19.54 11.73 10.15
CA LYS A 26 -19.89 12.32 8.86
C LYS A 26 -18.89 13.46 8.62
N SER A 27 -17.96 13.35 7.68
CA SER A 27 -17.18 14.54 7.30
C SER A 27 -17.90 15.30 6.22
N SER A 28 -17.85 16.61 6.34
CA SER A 28 -18.02 17.50 5.19
C SER A 28 -16.97 17.19 4.13
N VAL A 29 -17.43 16.93 2.91
CA VAL A 29 -16.58 16.91 1.70
C VAL A 29 -16.07 18.35 1.48
N GLN A 30 -14.79 18.52 1.19
CA GLN A 30 -14.20 19.83 0.91
C GLN A 30 -14.86 20.46 -0.33
N SER A 31 -15.07 21.79 -0.32
CA SER A 31 -15.92 22.48 -1.31
C SER A 31 -15.53 22.24 -2.79
N GLY A 32 -14.25 21.99 -3.10
CA GLY A 32 -13.78 21.67 -4.46
C GLY A 32 -14.00 20.22 -4.90
N TYR A 33 -14.32 19.32 -3.97
CA TYR A 33 -14.34 17.87 -4.18
C TYR A 33 -15.76 17.30 -4.27
N GLN A 34 -16.78 18.17 -4.33
CA GLN A 34 -18.19 17.79 -4.36
C GLN A 34 -18.53 16.90 -5.56
N HIS A 35 -17.87 17.12 -6.70
CA HIS A 35 -18.02 16.32 -7.92
C HIS A 35 -17.56 14.85 -7.74
N LEU A 36 -16.74 14.58 -6.71
CA LEU A 36 -16.24 13.24 -6.36
C LEU A 36 -17.02 12.59 -5.22
N ALA A 37 -18.09 13.22 -4.70
CA ALA A 37 -18.85 12.70 -3.57
C ALA A 37 -19.41 11.29 -3.81
N ASN A 38 -19.69 10.93 -5.07
CA ASN A 38 -20.19 9.62 -5.48
C ASN A 38 -19.13 8.50 -5.46
N LEU A 39 -17.85 8.85 -5.30
CA LEU A 39 -16.74 7.90 -5.16
C LEU A 39 -16.43 7.56 -3.69
N ASN A 40 -17.00 8.32 -2.75
CA ASN A 40 -16.90 8.03 -1.33
C ASN A 40 -17.43 6.61 -1.06
N GLY A 41 -16.67 5.84 -0.29
CA GLY A 41 -17.05 4.48 0.13
C GLY A 41 -16.61 3.36 -0.82
N LYS A 42 -16.35 3.64 -2.10
CA LYS A 42 -16.18 2.58 -3.12
C LYS A 42 -14.73 2.35 -3.58
N VAL A 43 -13.83 3.31 -3.34
CA VAL A 43 -12.46 3.32 -3.88
C VAL A 43 -11.40 3.06 -2.78
N TYR A 44 -11.85 2.44 -1.67
CA TYR A 44 -11.18 2.21 -0.38
C TYR A 44 -11.14 3.47 0.52
N ASP A 45 -12.13 3.58 1.42
CA ASP A 45 -12.56 4.81 2.10
C ASP A 45 -11.88 4.98 3.48
N ASN A 46 -11.43 6.15 3.95
CA ASN A 46 -12.21 7.37 4.26
C ASN A 46 -11.34 8.64 4.19
N ILE A 47 -10.25 8.61 3.43
CA ILE A 47 -9.14 9.54 3.65
C ILE A 47 -8.93 10.49 2.48
N LEU A 48 -9.14 10.11 1.21
CA LEU A 48 -8.82 11.01 0.09
C LEU A 48 -9.65 12.31 0.09
N PHE A 49 -10.91 12.28 0.56
CA PHE A 49 -11.86 13.39 0.38
C PHE A 49 -12.41 13.99 1.68
N ARG A 50 -11.99 13.45 2.82
CA ARG A 50 -12.60 13.69 4.13
C ARG A 50 -11.57 14.34 5.05
N GLN A 51 -11.79 15.60 5.40
CA GLN A 51 -10.98 16.25 6.42
C GLN A 51 -11.19 15.61 7.80
N PRO A 52 -10.12 15.54 8.62
CA PRO A 52 -8.78 16.12 8.41
C PRO A 52 -7.82 15.24 7.59
N ALA A 53 -8.29 14.13 7.02
CA ALA A 53 -7.45 13.05 6.52
C ALA A 53 -7.05 13.19 5.03
N GLY A 54 -7.73 14.03 4.25
CA GLY A 54 -7.40 14.32 2.84
C GLY A 54 -6.12 15.12 2.68
N TRP A 55 -5.01 14.44 2.41
CA TRP A 55 -3.74 15.08 2.07
C TRP A 55 -3.64 15.29 0.55
N ASP A 56 -4.02 16.48 0.11
CA ASP A 56 -3.83 16.97 -1.26
C ASP A 56 -3.43 18.46 -1.22
N PRO A 57 -2.17 18.77 -0.84
CA PRO A 57 -1.74 20.16 -0.67
C PRO A 57 -1.66 20.94 -1.98
N TYR A 58 -1.55 20.25 -3.13
CA TYR A 58 -1.42 20.85 -4.45
C TYR A 58 -2.71 20.84 -5.26
N GLY A 59 -3.79 20.24 -4.74
CA GLY A 59 -5.10 20.26 -5.38
C GLY A 59 -5.20 19.41 -6.64
N PHE A 60 -4.40 18.34 -6.78
CA PHE A 60 -4.42 17.51 -8.00
C PHE A 60 -5.77 16.85 -8.25
N LEU A 61 -6.59 16.71 -7.21
CA LEU A 61 -7.91 16.08 -7.28
C LEU A 61 -9.05 17.13 -7.38
N ALA A 62 -8.76 18.43 -7.29
CA ALA A 62 -9.78 19.48 -7.32
C ALA A 62 -10.39 19.66 -8.71
N ASP A 63 -9.58 19.52 -9.77
CA ASP A 63 -10.01 19.65 -11.18
C ASP A 63 -10.06 18.29 -11.90
N ALA A 64 -9.83 17.18 -11.19
CA ALA A 64 -9.71 15.85 -11.79
C ALA A 64 -11.08 15.20 -12.05
N ASN A 65 -11.26 14.62 -13.23
CA ASN A 65 -12.44 13.82 -13.51
C ASN A 65 -12.39 12.48 -12.74
N LYS A 66 -13.56 11.87 -12.50
CA LYS A 66 -13.72 10.57 -11.83
C LYS A 66 -12.72 9.52 -12.31
N ASP A 67 -12.55 9.38 -13.62
CA ASP A 67 -11.68 8.35 -14.20
C ASP A 67 -10.20 8.62 -13.91
N GLN A 68 -9.80 9.89 -13.88
CA GLN A 68 -8.44 10.29 -13.50
C GLN A 68 -8.17 9.98 -12.03
N VAL A 69 -9.14 10.23 -11.15
CA VAL A 69 -9.04 9.89 -9.72
C VAL A 69 -8.92 8.38 -9.51
N LEU A 70 -9.73 7.59 -10.22
CA LEU A 70 -9.65 6.13 -10.17
C LEU A 70 -8.30 5.63 -10.70
N ARG A 71 -7.76 6.27 -11.74
CA ARG A 71 -6.44 5.95 -12.29
C ARG A 71 -5.30 6.30 -11.33
N MET A 72 -5.36 7.44 -10.67
CA MET A 72 -4.39 7.83 -9.64
C MET A 72 -4.43 6.84 -8.46
N ARG A 73 -5.62 6.38 -8.07
CA ARG A 73 -5.75 5.33 -7.04
C ARG A 73 -5.14 4.01 -7.48
N GLU A 74 -5.45 3.57 -8.71
CA GLU A 74 -4.87 2.36 -9.28
C GLU A 74 -3.34 2.43 -9.28
N ALA A 75 -2.78 3.57 -9.69
CA ALA A 75 -1.34 3.81 -9.64
C ALA A 75 -0.81 3.75 -8.20
N GLU A 76 -1.45 4.40 -7.24
CA GLU A 76 -1.04 4.36 -5.82
C GLU A 76 -0.99 2.94 -5.26
N ILE A 77 -1.99 2.11 -5.55
CA ILE A 77 -2.04 0.73 -5.07
C ILE A 77 -0.91 -0.11 -5.69
N VAL A 78 -0.68 0.03 -6.99
CA VAL A 78 0.38 -0.72 -7.68
C VAL A 78 1.76 -0.31 -7.17
N HIS A 79 2.03 0.99 -7.00
CA HIS A 79 3.28 1.46 -6.40
C HIS A 79 3.43 0.98 -4.96
N GLY A 80 2.37 1.04 -4.16
CA GLY A 80 2.37 0.52 -2.79
C GLY A 80 2.69 -0.97 -2.72
N ARG A 81 2.10 -1.79 -3.60
CA ARG A 81 2.40 -3.23 -3.68
C ARG A 81 3.84 -3.50 -4.09
N MET A 82 4.34 -2.79 -5.11
CA MET A 82 5.73 -2.95 -5.57
C MET A 82 6.72 -2.50 -4.49
N ALA A 83 6.44 -1.42 -3.78
CA ALA A 83 7.29 -0.94 -2.68
C ALA A 83 7.31 -1.93 -1.50
N MET A 84 6.16 -2.51 -1.14
CA MET A 84 6.10 -3.56 -0.10
C MET A 84 6.96 -4.77 -0.46
N LEU A 85 6.92 -5.21 -1.73
CA LEU A 85 7.75 -6.31 -2.22
C LEU A 85 9.23 -5.95 -2.29
N ALA A 86 9.56 -4.72 -2.72
CA ALA A 86 10.94 -4.24 -2.81
C ALA A 86 11.62 -4.24 -1.43
N ILE A 87 10.98 -3.64 -0.41
CA ILE A 87 11.52 -3.61 0.95
C ILE A 87 11.64 -5.00 1.54
N ALA A 88 10.63 -5.87 1.36
CA ALA A 88 10.72 -7.24 1.84
C ALA A 88 11.88 -8.02 1.17
N GLY A 89 12.09 -7.80 -0.13
CA GLY A 89 13.18 -8.41 -0.89
C GLY A 89 14.56 -7.91 -0.47
N GLU A 90 14.72 -6.61 -0.26
CA GLU A 90 15.99 -6.01 0.18
C GLU A 90 16.38 -6.46 1.58
N LEU A 91 15.44 -6.43 2.54
CA LEU A 91 15.68 -6.91 3.90
C LEU A 91 16.01 -8.41 3.93
N LEU A 92 15.37 -9.20 3.07
CA LEU A 92 15.68 -10.62 2.93
C LEU A 92 17.09 -10.81 2.36
N ALA A 93 17.45 -10.08 1.31
CA ALA A 93 18.75 -10.17 0.66
C ALA A 93 19.91 -9.78 1.60
N GLU A 94 19.69 -8.84 2.52
CA GLU A 94 20.67 -8.48 3.55
C GLU A 94 20.94 -9.64 4.53
N ILE A 95 19.91 -10.44 4.83
CA ILE A 95 20.05 -11.60 5.72
C ILE A 95 20.62 -12.80 4.95
N HIS A 96 20.08 -13.07 3.76
CA HIS A 96 20.42 -14.24 2.97
C HIS A 96 20.01 -14.07 1.50
N HIS A 97 20.94 -14.32 0.58
CA HIS A 97 20.67 -14.31 -0.85
C HIS A 97 20.38 -15.74 -1.37
N PRO A 98 19.12 -16.11 -1.68
CA PRO A 98 18.73 -17.51 -1.95
C PRO A 98 19.16 -18.06 -3.33
N VAL A 99 19.38 -17.20 -4.34
CA VAL A 99 19.59 -17.64 -5.74
C VAL A 99 21.07 -17.65 -6.16
N PHE A 100 21.87 -16.72 -5.64
CA PHE A 100 23.29 -16.56 -5.93
C PHE A 100 24.12 -16.62 -4.64
N PRO A 101 24.49 -17.83 -4.16
CA PRO A 101 25.23 -17.99 -2.91
C PRO A 101 26.63 -17.37 -2.91
N THR A 102 27.16 -17.06 -4.09
CA THR A 102 28.46 -16.41 -4.29
C THR A 102 28.39 -14.88 -4.18
N ALA A 103 27.19 -14.30 -4.24
CA ALA A 103 26.97 -12.88 -3.99
C ALA A 103 26.90 -12.68 -2.47
N SER A 104 27.85 -11.92 -1.93
CA SER A 104 27.95 -11.60 -0.50
C SER A 104 28.15 -10.11 -0.33
N GLY A 105 27.95 -9.62 0.90
CA GLY A 105 27.91 -8.20 1.20
C GLY A 105 26.48 -7.67 1.29
N THR A 106 26.34 -6.35 1.24
CA THR A 106 25.05 -5.66 1.30
C THR A 106 24.15 -6.02 0.11
N ALA A 107 22.83 -5.85 0.25
CA ALA A 107 21.88 -6.08 -0.84
C ALA A 107 22.27 -5.36 -2.16
N LEU A 108 22.85 -4.15 -2.06
CA LEU A 108 23.35 -3.40 -3.21
C LEU A 108 24.55 -4.07 -3.90
N GLU A 109 25.53 -4.53 -3.11
CA GLU A 109 26.71 -5.23 -3.65
C GLU A 109 26.31 -6.55 -4.29
N GLN A 110 25.33 -7.25 -3.71
CA GLN A 110 24.76 -8.46 -4.29
C GLN A 110 24.10 -8.16 -5.64
N PHE A 111 23.30 -7.11 -5.74
CA PHE A 111 22.70 -6.69 -7.01
C PHE A 111 23.76 -6.39 -8.08
N GLN A 112 24.83 -5.69 -7.72
CA GLN A 112 25.95 -5.41 -8.63
C GLN A 112 26.70 -6.68 -9.04
N ALA A 113 26.89 -7.63 -8.11
CA ALA A 113 27.53 -8.91 -8.38
C ALA A 113 26.73 -9.75 -9.37
N VAL A 114 25.40 -9.79 -9.23
CA VAL A 114 24.50 -10.45 -10.19
C VAL A 114 24.60 -9.83 -11.57
N GLY A 115 24.63 -8.48 -11.65
CA GLY A 115 24.83 -7.77 -12.92
C GLY A 115 26.15 -8.14 -13.62
N LYS A 116 27.22 -8.37 -12.86
CA LYS A 116 28.51 -8.84 -13.42
C LYS A 116 28.48 -10.31 -13.83
N LEU A 117 27.82 -11.17 -13.05
CA LEU A 117 27.77 -12.62 -13.28
C LEU A 117 26.91 -12.98 -14.49
N CYS A 118 25.73 -12.37 -14.61
CA CYS A 118 24.75 -12.70 -15.64
C CYS A 118 24.79 -11.74 -16.84
N GLY A 119 25.57 -10.66 -16.74
CA GLY A 119 25.62 -9.60 -17.75
C GLY A 119 24.27 -8.90 -17.94
N PRO A 120 24.11 -8.11 -19.01
CA PRO A 120 22.88 -7.35 -19.26
C PRO A 120 21.66 -8.24 -19.53
N MET A 121 21.87 -9.53 -19.89
CA MET A 121 20.80 -10.47 -20.22
C MET A 121 19.86 -10.74 -19.04
N PHE A 122 20.36 -10.74 -17.80
CA PHE A 122 19.51 -10.90 -16.62
C PHE A 122 18.54 -9.72 -16.47
N LEU A 123 19.05 -8.49 -16.59
CA LEU A 123 18.22 -7.30 -16.51
C LEU A 123 17.23 -7.22 -17.68
N TYR A 124 17.64 -7.54 -18.91
CA TYR A 124 16.72 -7.58 -20.04
C TYR A 124 15.64 -8.66 -19.90
N GLY A 125 16.00 -9.85 -19.42
CA GLY A 125 15.05 -10.91 -19.13
C GLY A 125 14.05 -10.51 -18.05
N PHE A 126 14.52 -9.90 -16.96
CA PHE A 126 13.66 -9.38 -15.90
C PHE A 126 12.72 -8.29 -16.42
N MET A 127 13.24 -7.32 -17.17
CA MET A 127 12.44 -6.25 -17.75
C MET A 127 11.41 -6.79 -18.75
N ALA A 128 11.78 -7.75 -19.60
CA ALA A 128 10.85 -8.39 -20.52
C ALA A 128 9.73 -9.13 -19.76
N HIS A 129 10.07 -9.79 -18.64
CA HIS A 129 9.09 -10.45 -17.78
C HIS A 129 8.12 -9.46 -17.13
N VAL A 130 8.63 -8.36 -16.55
CA VAL A 130 7.80 -7.29 -15.98
C VAL A 130 6.89 -6.67 -17.04
N HIS A 131 7.40 -6.41 -18.25
CA HIS A 131 6.58 -5.90 -19.35
C HIS A 131 5.49 -6.88 -19.79
N ALA A 132 5.78 -8.17 -19.85
CA ALA A 132 4.78 -9.18 -20.18
C ALA A 132 3.67 -9.24 -19.10
N GLN A 133 4.04 -9.19 -17.82
CA GLN A 133 3.08 -9.15 -16.71
C GLN A 133 2.23 -7.88 -16.73
N GLU A 134 2.84 -6.73 -17.02
CA GLU A 134 2.10 -5.47 -17.12
C GLU A 134 1.17 -5.46 -18.34
N ALA A 135 1.58 -6.03 -19.47
CA ALA A 135 0.72 -6.20 -20.63
C ALA A 135 -0.50 -7.10 -20.33
N LEU A 136 -0.29 -8.20 -19.60
CA LEU A 136 -1.38 -9.07 -19.14
C LEU A 136 -2.31 -8.35 -18.17
N ARG A 137 -1.77 -7.53 -17.26
CA ARG A 137 -2.56 -6.71 -16.35
C ARG A 137 -3.39 -5.68 -17.12
N PHE A 138 -2.83 -5.02 -18.14
CA PHE A 138 -3.56 -4.02 -18.91
C PHE A 138 -4.65 -4.61 -19.80
N SER A 139 -4.43 -5.83 -20.31
CA SER A 139 -5.35 -6.50 -21.22
C SER A 139 -6.75 -6.63 -20.62
N GLY A 140 -7.73 -5.99 -21.25
CA GLY A 140 -9.15 -6.06 -20.87
C GLY A 140 -9.54 -5.26 -19.62
N ARG A 141 -8.60 -4.63 -18.91
CA ARG A 141 -8.89 -3.83 -17.70
C ARG A 141 -9.04 -2.34 -17.94
N PHE A 142 -8.45 -1.85 -19.03
CA PHE A 142 -8.50 -0.44 -19.38
C PHE A 142 -9.12 -0.26 -20.76
N LYS A 143 -10.01 0.73 -20.88
CA LYS A 143 -10.64 1.10 -22.15
C LYS A 143 -9.68 1.90 -23.05
N ASP A 144 -8.83 2.70 -22.42
CA ASP A 144 -7.74 3.45 -23.03
C ASP A 144 -6.51 3.40 -22.10
N ARG A 145 -5.48 4.23 -22.31
CA ARG A 145 -4.29 4.24 -21.42
C ARG A 145 -4.54 4.72 -19.99
N ASN A 146 -5.61 5.47 -19.76
CA ASN A 146 -5.85 6.25 -18.53
C ASN A 146 -7.17 5.93 -17.83
N THR A 147 -8.06 5.15 -18.45
CA THR A 147 -9.44 4.95 -18.04
C THR A 147 -9.68 3.46 -17.81
N LEU A 148 -10.09 3.12 -16.60
CA LEU A 148 -10.50 1.77 -16.23
C LEU A 148 -11.77 1.38 -17.00
N ALA A 149 -11.88 0.12 -17.39
CA ALA A 149 -13.10 -0.41 -17.99
C ALA A 149 -14.28 -0.35 -16.99
N ASP A 150 -15.49 -0.24 -17.53
CA ASP A 150 -16.71 -0.12 -16.72
C ASP A 150 -16.86 -1.29 -15.74
N GLY A 151 -17.10 -0.98 -14.47
CA GLY A 151 -17.27 -1.98 -13.41
C GLY A 151 -15.97 -2.53 -12.80
N GLN A 152 -14.80 -2.08 -13.26
CA GLN A 152 -13.52 -2.44 -12.62
C GLN A 152 -13.23 -1.55 -11.41
N GLU A 153 -13.01 -2.16 -10.25
CA GLU A 153 -12.50 -1.46 -9.06
C GLU A 153 -10.96 -1.35 -9.14
N PRO A 154 -10.36 -0.20 -8.75
CA PRO A 154 -8.91 -0.09 -8.62
C PRO A 154 -8.32 -1.18 -7.71
N GLY A 155 -7.22 -1.80 -8.12
CA GLY A 155 -6.49 -2.84 -7.39
C GLY A 155 -7.17 -4.22 -7.34
N ALA A 156 -8.40 -4.34 -7.85
CA ALA A 156 -9.18 -5.58 -7.80
C ALA A 156 -8.88 -6.47 -9.03
N TYR A 157 -7.84 -7.31 -8.93
CA TYR A 157 -7.42 -8.22 -10.00
C TYR A 157 -8.08 -9.60 -9.96
N GLY A 158 -8.92 -9.90 -8.97
CA GLY A 158 -9.54 -11.22 -8.80
C GLY A 158 -8.54 -12.33 -8.39
N TRP A 159 -7.34 -11.96 -7.94
CA TRP A 159 -6.33 -12.90 -7.47
C TRP A 159 -6.51 -13.17 -5.97
N ASP A 160 -7.21 -14.26 -5.64
CA ASP A 160 -7.31 -14.80 -4.28
C ASP A 160 -7.30 -16.34 -4.32
N PRO A 161 -6.16 -16.97 -4.65
CA PRO A 161 -6.08 -18.43 -4.78
C PRO A 161 -6.30 -19.18 -3.46
N LEU A 162 -6.08 -18.51 -2.33
CA LEU A 162 -6.21 -19.10 -0.99
C LEU A 162 -7.58 -18.81 -0.35
N GLY A 163 -8.44 -18.03 -1.01
CA GLY A 163 -9.76 -17.66 -0.49
C GLY A 163 -9.70 -16.93 0.85
N LEU A 164 -8.59 -16.22 1.13
CA LEU A 164 -8.37 -15.55 2.41
C LEU A 164 -9.14 -14.23 2.49
N GLY A 165 -9.71 -13.76 1.37
CA GLY A 165 -10.54 -12.58 1.24
C GLY A 165 -11.66 -12.52 2.29
N PRO A 166 -11.87 -11.37 2.96
CA PRO A 166 -12.96 -11.26 3.91
C PRO A 166 -14.29 -11.19 3.13
N LYS A 167 -15.29 -11.96 3.58
CA LYS A 167 -16.61 -12.03 2.92
C LYS A 167 -17.52 -10.86 3.27
N ASN A 168 -17.24 -10.15 4.37
CA ASN A 168 -18.00 -8.99 4.82
C ASN A 168 -17.41 -7.71 4.22
N GLU A 169 -18.26 -6.83 3.66
CA GLU A 169 -17.85 -5.57 3.04
C GLU A 169 -17.06 -4.65 4.00
N GLU A 170 -17.47 -4.56 5.27
CA GLU A 170 -16.77 -3.75 6.26
C GLU A 170 -15.34 -4.28 6.55
N ALA A 171 -15.21 -5.61 6.63
CA ALA A 171 -13.91 -6.26 6.83
C ALA A 171 -13.01 -6.13 5.58
N LYS A 172 -13.62 -6.15 4.38
CA LYS A 172 -12.96 -5.88 3.10
C LYS A 172 -12.38 -4.48 3.06
N ALA A 173 -13.19 -3.47 3.35
CA ALA A 173 -12.74 -2.07 3.43
C ALA A 173 -11.62 -1.89 4.46
N LYS A 174 -11.72 -2.53 5.63
CA LYS A 174 -10.68 -2.48 6.66
C LYS A 174 -9.35 -3.06 6.18
N ARG A 175 -9.35 -4.22 5.52
CA ARG A 175 -8.11 -4.84 5.00
C ARG A 175 -7.51 -4.03 3.87
N GLN A 176 -8.33 -3.47 2.99
CA GLN A 176 -7.86 -2.61 1.90
C GLN A 176 -7.23 -1.32 2.43
N ASN A 177 -7.77 -0.75 3.51
CA ASN A 177 -7.14 0.38 4.19
C ASN A 177 -5.80 0.02 4.84
N GLN A 178 -5.68 -1.19 5.41
CA GLN A 178 -4.41 -1.67 5.96
C GLN A 178 -3.36 -1.85 4.86
N GLU A 179 -3.74 -2.46 3.73
CA GLU A 179 -2.90 -2.59 2.55
C GLU A 179 -2.42 -1.22 2.06
N LEU A 180 -3.31 -0.25 1.93
CA LEU A 180 -2.98 1.08 1.47
C LEU A 180 -2.02 1.80 2.42
N ASN A 181 -2.27 1.75 3.73
CA ASN A 181 -1.41 2.39 4.71
C ASN A 181 -0.02 1.75 4.78
N ASN A 182 0.06 0.42 4.70
CA ASN A 182 1.34 -0.29 4.64
C ASN A 182 2.06 0.00 3.32
N GLY A 183 1.34 0.10 2.20
CA GLY A 183 1.89 0.49 0.91
C GLY A 183 2.48 1.89 0.93
N ARG A 184 1.78 2.87 1.52
CA ARG A 184 2.29 4.24 1.70
C ARG A 184 3.55 4.29 2.56
N LEU A 185 3.56 3.53 3.65
CA LEU A 185 4.75 3.40 4.50
C LEU A 185 5.92 2.78 3.73
N ALA A 186 5.66 1.72 2.97
CA ALA A 186 6.68 1.05 2.17
C ALA A 186 7.24 1.95 1.07
N MET A 187 6.41 2.77 0.42
CA MET A 187 6.88 3.75 -0.59
C MET A 187 7.86 4.76 0.02
N LEU A 188 7.62 5.22 1.26
CA LEU A 188 8.56 6.08 1.97
C LEU A 188 9.81 5.33 2.41
N ALA A 189 9.67 4.08 2.85
CA ALA A 189 10.81 3.25 3.22
C ALA A 189 11.72 2.98 2.03
N SER A 190 11.18 2.72 0.82
CA SER A 190 11.98 2.46 -0.39
C SER A 190 12.74 3.66 -0.92
N LEU A 191 12.43 4.86 -0.43
CA LEU A 191 13.15 6.08 -0.79
C LEU A 191 14.41 6.29 0.08
N GLY A 192 14.41 5.76 1.31
CA GLY A 192 15.48 5.94 2.29
C GLY A 192 16.56 4.89 2.13
#